data_AF-F9WKU7-F1
#
_entry.id   AF-F9WKU7-F1
#
_cell.length_a   1.000
_cell.length_b   1.000
_cell.length_c   1.000
_cell.angle_alpha   90.00
_cell.angle_beta   90.00
_cell.angle_gamma   90.00
#
_symmetry.space_group_name_H-M   'P 1'
#
loop_
_entity.id
_entity.type
_entity.pdbx_description
1 polymer ?
#
loop_
_entity_poly.entity_id
_entity_poly.type
_entity_poly.pdbx_seq_one_letter_code
_entity_poly.pdbx_strand_id
1 'polypeptide(L)'
;MRTAAMIARTNITYKKILNSSTENIDTVNLTELKDKALQVLNKTYNGIKLNTKKYHWSLTNGSEKIGDVQKAAVKAVARLEVAVKNFELCRVAVSDAVKKVNSAFSVVEAANNSVLASVNGKIFCKVVGRFSNSNERLRATGKKLTDATQNAVDAVTISKRVQAEVKIADELIKEVGLWLRGNNLALVHKLSGTHDVAKASNAMSTSVCTASKAVSIVNEIEQKVKTERELIKFVETQLASMSAVTGASINDVEFEVCTSRVSAILKKESSEVIRSIAKFNTTLLTRLNATLHQIDGKADAIGHKSLDVSKQVQEAKSSGQNVSLLAKRATENVREAIIEVLSGVVAKLCAVLSKFRALHDEADAFSVHAAHAQTNISEWLVRVGNVAGESDGFADLSGSVEGAFATAGKRLEVLKRVLHRADEQRGKVVGELAASVAVRESDKHGIQVNKTLHNVFANITSRVSANFSKDACNASLMSESLKLLSNMTDHHAVMNSLQVVAQLNRLTESMKERVLKAHNLMRVAAVCSAQANAVLEEAIRMARERSGKPQCSALYRQLLSALGLHW
;
A
#
# COMPACT_ATOMS: atom_id res chain seq x y z
N MET A 1 86.81 30.68 -101.51
CA MET A 1 85.38 30.67 -101.09
C MET A 1 84.82 29.29 -100.72
N ARG A 2 85.20 28.15 -101.33
CA ARG A 2 84.65 26.82 -100.98
C ARG A 2 85.04 26.28 -99.58
N THR A 3 86.19 26.69 -99.03
CA THR A 3 86.69 26.24 -97.71
C THR A 3 85.98 26.92 -96.53
N ALA A 4 85.64 28.21 -96.67
CA ALA A 4 84.88 28.97 -95.66
C ALA A 4 83.42 28.46 -95.57
N ALA A 5 82.82 28.09 -96.70
CA ALA A 5 81.48 27.50 -96.74
C ALA A 5 81.41 26.10 -96.10
N MET A 6 82.50 25.32 -96.18
CA MET A 6 82.57 23.98 -95.58
C MET A 6 82.76 24.08 -94.05
N ILE A 7 83.66 24.96 -93.57
CA ILE A 7 83.86 25.22 -92.14
C ILE A 7 82.60 25.84 -91.50
N ALA A 8 81.95 26.78 -92.19
CA ALA A 8 80.68 27.36 -91.71
C ALA A 8 79.54 26.33 -91.69
N ARG A 9 79.45 25.41 -92.67
CA ARG A 9 78.45 24.33 -92.66
C ARG A 9 78.69 23.28 -91.57
N THR A 10 79.93 22.91 -91.27
CA THR A 10 80.22 22.02 -90.12
C THR A 10 79.93 22.72 -88.80
N ASN A 11 80.27 24.00 -88.65
CA ASN A 11 80.00 24.78 -87.42
C ASN A 11 78.48 24.99 -87.17
N ILE A 12 77.70 25.25 -88.23
CA ILE A 12 76.24 25.37 -88.15
C ILE A 12 75.58 24.02 -87.82
N THR A 13 76.05 22.91 -88.40
CA THR A 13 75.52 21.57 -88.11
C THR A 13 75.85 21.14 -86.67
N TYR A 14 77.05 21.47 -86.18
CA TYR A 14 77.50 21.19 -84.81
C TYR A 14 76.65 21.91 -83.76
N LYS A 15 76.43 23.21 -83.98
CA LYS A 15 75.63 24.08 -83.10
C LYS A 15 74.16 23.65 -83.09
N LYS A 16 73.62 23.17 -84.22
CA LYS A 16 72.23 22.70 -84.32
C LYS A 16 72.00 21.37 -83.59
N ILE A 17 72.95 20.44 -83.66
CA ILE A 17 72.89 19.17 -82.92
C ILE A 17 72.99 19.42 -81.41
N LEU A 18 73.98 20.21 -80.96
CA LEU A 18 74.13 20.57 -79.55
C LEU A 18 72.91 21.34 -79.00
N ASN A 19 72.38 22.31 -79.75
CA ASN A 19 71.20 23.08 -79.32
C ASN A 19 69.92 22.22 -79.27
N SER A 20 69.74 21.28 -80.21
CA SER A 20 68.57 20.38 -80.20
C SER A 20 68.56 19.39 -79.03
N SER A 21 69.72 19.14 -78.43
CA SER A 21 69.87 18.24 -77.29
C SER A 21 69.74 18.94 -75.94
N THR A 22 69.94 20.25 -75.87
CA THR A 22 69.75 21.06 -74.66
C THR A 22 68.30 21.38 -74.35
N GLU A 23 67.39 21.38 -75.33
CA GLU A 23 65.97 21.71 -75.12
C GLU A 23 65.16 20.57 -74.47
N ASN A 24 65.70 19.35 -74.34
CA ASN A 24 65.03 18.17 -73.80
C ASN A 24 65.91 17.35 -72.84
N ILE A 25 66.77 18.01 -72.05
CA ILE A 25 67.79 17.33 -71.23
C ILE A 25 67.18 16.40 -70.16
N ASP A 26 65.92 16.62 -69.78
CA ASP A 26 65.18 15.80 -68.81
C ASP A 26 64.61 14.49 -69.40
N THR A 27 64.54 14.37 -70.74
CA THR A 27 63.95 13.22 -71.45
C THR A 27 64.90 12.51 -72.41
N VAL A 28 66.06 13.10 -72.71
CA VAL A 28 67.06 12.51 -73.62
C VAL A 28 67.85 11.40 -72.92
N ASN A 29 67.93 10.24 -73.56
CA ASN A 29 68.80 9.15 -73.13
C ASN A 29 70.27 9.59 -73.21
N LEU A 30 70.90 9.81 -72.05
CA LEU A 30 72.28 10.30 -71.93
C LEU A 30 73.29 9.41 -72.66
N THR A 31 73.02 8.09 -72.74
CA THR A 31 73.84 7.15 -73.51
C THR A 31 73.75 7.45 -75.00
N GLU A 32 72.55 7.70 -75.52
CA GLU A 32 72.33 8.02 -76.94
C GLU A 32 72.93 9.38 -77.31
N LEU A 33 72.83 10.36 -76.41
CA LEU A 33 73.45 11.68 -76.57
C LEU A 33 74.99 11.58 -76.58
N LYS A 34 75.56 10.82 -75.64
CA LYS A 34 76.99 10.52 -75.55
C LYS A 34 77.47 9.88 -76.85
N ASP A 35 76.77 8.84 -77.31
CA ASP A 35 77.15 8.08 -78.51
C ASP A 35 77.05 8.95 -79.77
N LYS A 36 76.02 9.80 -79.91
CA LYS A 36 75.89 10.77 -81.00
C LYS A 36 76.99 11.83 -80.98
N ALA A 37 77.29 12.42 -79.82
CA ALA A 37 78.34 13.42 -79.67
C ALA A 37 79.73 12.83 -79.97
N LEU A 38 80.02 11.64 -79.45
CA LEU A 38 81.24 10.87 -79.75
C LEU A 38 81.33 10.53 -81.24
N GLN A 39 80.24 10.08 -81.86
CA GLN A 39 80.20 9.78 -83.29
C GLN A 39 80.48 11.01 -84.15
N VAL A 40 79.91 12.17 -83.80
CA VAL A 40 80.16 13.45 -84.49
C VAL A 40 81.61 13.92 -84.29
N LEU A 41 82.17 13.78 -83.08
CA LEU A 41 83.57 14.09 -82.77
C LEU A 41 84.53 13.17 -83.54
N ASN A 42 84.28 11.86 -83.55
CA ASN A 42 85.06 10.89 -84.32
C ASN A 42 84.94 11.10 -85.83
N LYS A 43 83.76 11.47 -86.34
CA LYS A 43 83.57 11.80 -87.76
C LYS A 43 84.34 13.06 -88.14
N THR A 44 84.41 14.05 -87.24
CA THR A 44 85.20 15.27 -87.42
C THR A 44 86.69 14.95 -87.38
N TYR A 45 87.13 14.13 -86.42
CA TYR A 45 88.51 13.63 -86.32
C TYR A 45 88.95 12.85 -87.58
N ASN A 46 88.14 11.89 -88.04
CA ASN A 46 88.41 11.12 -89.27
C ASN A 46 88.37 12.00 -90.53
N GLY A 47 87.48 13.00 -90.58
CA GLY A 47 87.40 13.97 -91.68
C GLY A 47 88.61 14.90 -91.79
N ILE A 48 89.29 15.19 -90.67
CA ILE A 48 90.56 15.92 -90.64
C ILE A 48 91.71 14.99 -91.05
N LYS A 49 91.75 13.76 -90.51
CA LYS A 49 92.79 12.74 -90.79
C LYS A 49 92.84 12.30 -92.26
N LEU A 50 91.69 12.07 -92.89
CA LEU A 50 91.59 11.51 -94.25
C LEU A 50 91.77 12.55 -95.38
N ASN A 51 91.77 13.84 -95.07
CA ASN A 51 91.73 14.91 -96.08
C ASN A 51 92.96 15.83 -96.03
N THR A 52 94.09 15.35 -95.52
CA THR A 52 95.36 16.09 -95.39
C THR A 52 95.83 16.76 -96.68
N LYS A 53 95.51 16.20 -97.86
CA LYS A 53 95.90 16.76 -99.18
C LYS A 53 95.02 17.93 -99.68
N LYS A 54 93.86 18.20 -99.06
CA LYS A 54 92.89 19.21 -99.54
C LYS A 54 92.92 20.52 -98.75
N TYR A 55 93.78 20.61 -97.73
CA TYR A 55 93.97 21.80 -96.92
C TYR A 55 95.14 22.62 -97.45
N HIS A 56 95.01 23.95 -97.37
CA HIS A 56 96.02 24.91 -97.84
C HIS A 56 97.39 24.64 -97.18
N TRP A 57 98.49 24.80 -97.91
CA TRP A 57 99.86 24.41 -97.49
C TRP A 57 100.31 24.97 -96.12
N SER A 58 99.72 26.09 -95.69
CA SER A 58 99.90 26.71 -94.38
C SER A 58 99.35 25.90 -93.19
N LEU A 59 98.56 24.84 -93.44
CA LEU A 59 98.06 23.89 -92.44
C LEU A 59 98.80 22.54 -92.49
N THR A 60 99.48 22.21 -93.58
CA THR A 60 100.20 20.92 -93.75
C THR A 60 101.68 21.01 -93.39
N ASN A 61 102.31 22.19 -93.45
CA ASN A 61 103.71 22.38 -93.01
C ASN A 61 103.89 22.55 -91.50
N GLY A 62 102.80 22.53 -90.72
CA GLY A 62 102.83 22.58 -89.26
C GLY A 62 102.00 21.44 -88.70
N SER A 63 102.58 20.25 -88.58
CA SER A 63 101.97 19.07 -87.93
C SER A 63 101.41 19.38 -86.53
N GLU A 64 101.91 20.44 -85.88
CA GLU A 64 101.43 20.95 -84.60
C GLU A 64 99.97 21.45 -84.62
N LYS A 65 99.53 22.24 -85.61
CA LYS A 65 98.19 22.86 -85.59
C LYS A 65 97.05 21.86 -85.75
N ILE A 66 97.24 20.85 -86.60
CA ILE A 66 96.29 19.73 -86.72
C ILE A 66 96.33 18.88 -85.45
N GLY A 67 97.52 18.68 -84.86
CA GLY A 67 97.71 18.04 -83.56
C GLY A 67 96.98 18.77 -82.42
N ASP A 68 96.93 20.11 -82.44
CA ASP A 68 96.25 20.92 -81.41
C ASP A 68 94.73 20.82 -81.51
N VAL A 69 94.17 20.82 -82.73
CA VAL A 69 92.72 20.60 -82.93
C VAL A 69 92.35 19.18 -82.51
N GLN A 70 93.18 18.19 -82.80
CA GLN A 70 93.00 16.81 -82.35
C GLN A 70 93.05 16.71 -80.82
N LYS A 71 94.04 17.34 -80.17
CA LYS A 71 94.14 17.40 -78.70
C LYS A 71 92.93 18.11 -78.09
N ALA A 72 92.45 19.19 -78.69
CA ALA A 72 91.28 19.93 -78.22
C ALA A 72 89.98 19.09 -78.33
N ALA A 73 89.80 18.37 -79.45
CA ALA A 73 88.67 17.47 -79.64
C ALA A 73 88.69 16.29 -78.65
N VAL A 74 89.85 15.64 -78.45
CA VAL A 74 90.03 14.58 -77.45
C VAL A 74 89.77 15.11 -76.04
N LYS A 75 90.25 16.31 -75.72
CA LYS A 75 90.02 16.96 -74.42
C LYS A 75 88.55 17.32 -74.21
N ALA A 76 87.83 17.71 -75.26
CA ALA A 76 86.39 17.98 -75.20
C ALA A 76 85.57 16.70 -75.02
N VAL A 77 85.91 15.62 -75.75
CA VAL A 77 85.33 14.28 -75.54
C VAL A 77 85.52 13.84 -74.10
N ALA A 78 86.75 13.88 -73.59
CA ALA A 78 87.05 13.46 -72.22
C ALA A 78 86.29 14.29 -71.17
N ARG A 79 86.15 15.61 -71.39
CA ARG A 79 85.34 16.48 -70.52
C ARG A 79 83.84 16.16 -70.58
N LEU A 80 83.32 15.81 -71.76
CA LEU A 80 81.92 15.41 -71.93
C LEU A 80 81.65 14.05 -71.26
N GLU A 81 82.54 13.08 -71.42
CA GLU A 81 82.45 11.78 -70.73
C GLU A 81 82.45 11.94 -69.22
N VAL A 82 83.33 12.79 -68.68
CA VAL A 82 83.36 13.12 -67.24
C VAL A 82 82.07 13.81 -66.80
N ALA A 83 81.55 14.76 -67.58
CA ALA A 83 80.32 15.47 -67.25
C ALA A 83 79.08 14.55 -67.26
N VAL A 84 78.95 13.67 -68.26
CA VAL A 84 77.87 12.68 -68.34
C VAL A 84 77.95 11.70 -67.17
N LYS A 85 79.15 11.19 -66.86
CA LYS A 85 79.37 10.30 -65.71
C LYS A 85 79.01 10.98 -64.39
N ASN A 86 79.40 12.24 -64.20
CA ASN A 86 79.04 13.03 -63.02
C ASN A 86 77.52 13.26 -62.94
N PHE A 87 76.85 13.52 -64.07
CA PHE A 87 75.40 13.70 -64.10
C PHE A 87 74.63 12.41 -63.81
N GLU A 88 75.07 11.26 -64.33
CA GLU A 88 74.52 9.95 -63.98
C GLU A 88 74.68 9.67 -62.47
N LEU A 89 75.85 9.97 -61.89
CA LEU A 89 76.08 9.86 -60.45
C LEU A 89 75.14 10.78 -59.65
N CYS A 90 74.97 12.03 -60.08
CA CYS A 90 73.99 12.95 -59.47
C CYS A 90 72.56 12.44 -59.58
N ARG A 91 72.14 11.90 -60.73
CA ARG A 91 70.79 11.34 -60.93
C ARG A 91 70.52 10.16 -60.01
N VAL A 92 71.49 9.25 -59.87
CA VAL A 92 71.42 8.14 -58.92
C VAL A 92 71.34 8.66 -57.49
N ALA A 93 72.18 9.63 -57.12
CA ALA A 93 72.16 10.24 -55.79
C ALA A 93 70.82 10.94 -55.47
N VAL A 94 70.21 11.65 -56.43
CA VAL A 94 68.88 12.27 -56.28
C VAL A 94 67.79 11.22 -56.14
N SER A 95 67.80 10.15 -56.95
CA SER A 95 66.84 9.04 -56.82
C SER A 95 66.93 8.35 -55.45
N ASP A 96 68.15 8.11 -54.97
CA ASP A 96 68.39 7.55 -53.64
C ASP A 96 67.98 8.52 -52.53
N ALA A 97 68.21 9.83 -52.70
CA ALA A 97 67.76 10.85 -51.77
C ALA A 97 66.22 10.89 -51.68
N VAL A 98 65.51 10.85 -52.82
CA VAL A 98 64.04 10.79 -52.86
C VAL A 98 63.52 9.54 -52.17
N LYS A 99 64.12 8.36 -52.44
CA LYS A 99 63.75 7.12 -51.74
C LYS A 99 63.97 7.23 -50.23
N LYS A 100 65.10 7.80 -49.79
CA LYS A 100 65.41 8.02 -48.37
C LYS A 100 64.44 9.01 -47.71
N VAL A 101 64.10 10.10 -48.38
CA VAL A 101 63.13 11.08 -47.88
C VAL A 101 61.73 10.46 -47.78
N ASN A 102 61.28 9.73 -48.79
CA ASN A 102 59.98 9.04 -48.76
C ASN A 102 59.94 7.95 -47.67
N SER A 103 61.04 7.22 -47.48
CA SER A 103 61.18 6.25 -46.38
C SER A 103 61.21 6.93 -45.01
N ALA A 104 61.85 8.10 -44.88
CA ALA A 104 61.85 8.86 -43.63
C ALA A 104 60.46 9.42 -43.33
N PHE A 105 59.76 9.93 -44.36
CA PHE A 105 58.39 10.43 -44.24
C PHE A 105 57.43 9.33 -43.79
N SER A 106 57.51 8.12 -44.36
CA SER A 106 56.67 7.00 -43.95
C SER A 106 56.95 6.55 -42.50
N VAL A 107 58.21 6.58 -42.06
CA VAL A 107 58.60 6.30 -40.67
C VAL A 107 58.04 7.37 -39.72
N VAL A 108 58.14 8.65 -40.09
CA VAL A 108 57.59 9.77 -39.31
C VAL A 108 56.06 9.69 -39.24
N GLU A 109 55.39 9.38 -40.34
CA GLU A 109 53.94 9.19 -40.39
C GLU A 109 53.49 8.01 -39.51
N ALA A 110 54.20 6.88 -39.57
CA ALA A 110 53.94 5.72 -38.74
C ALA A 110 54.15 6.02 -37.24
N ALA A 111 55.20 6.78 -36.90
CA ALA A 111 55.46 7.23 -35.54
C ALA A 111 54.35 8.18 -35.05
N ASN A 112 53.96 9.16 -35.87
CA ASN A 112 52.87 10.09 -35.55
C ASN A 112 51.53 9.35 -35.33
N ASN A 113 51.19 8.42 -36.22
CA ASN A 113 49.99 7.59 -36.07
C ASN A 113 50.04 6.73 -34.81
N SER A 114 51.20 6.18 -34.45
CA SER A 114 51.36 5.38 -33.22
C SER A 114 51.15 6.22 -31.96
N VAL A 115 51.68 7.44 -31.93
CA VAL A 115 51.47 8.38 -30.81
C VAL A 115 50.00 8.78 -30.70
N LEU A 116 49.38 9.17 -31.81
CA LEU A 116 47.96 9.53 -31.85
C LEU A 116 47.06 8.36 -31.44
N ALA A 117 47.34 7.16 -31.93
CA ALA A 117 46.60 5.95 -31.59
C ALA A 117 46.71 5.61 -30.10
N SER A 118 47.88 5.81 -29.49
CA SER A 118 48.07 5.64 -28.05
C SER A 118 47.22 6.62 -27.23
N VAL A 119 47.25 7.91 -27.58
CA VAL A 119 46.47 8.95 -26.89
C VAL A 119 44.97 8.71 -27.07
N ASN A 120 44.52 8.49 -28.30
CA ASN A 120 43.11 8.28 -28.61
C ASN A 120 42.58 6.99 -27.99
N GLY A 121 43.36 5.91 -28.03
CA GLY A 121 43.02 4.64 -27.41
C GLY A 121 42.87 4.75 -25.90
N LYS A 122 43.73 5.54 -25.22
CA LYS A 122 43.59 5.84 -23.79
C LYS A 122 42.30 6.61 -23.47
N ILE A 123 41.96 7.62 -24.29
CA ILE A 123 40.71 8.37 -24.12
C ILE A 123 39.51 7.44 -24.32
N PHE A 124 39.51 6.65 -25.39
CA PHE A 124 38.48 5.65 -25.67
C PHE A 124 38.26 4.71 -24.48
N CYS A 125 39.33 4.11 -23.94
CA CYS A 125 39.23 3.20 -22.80
C CYS A 125 38.68 3.88 -21.53
N LYS A 126 38.99 5.17 -21.32
CA LYS A 126 38.40 5.95 -20.23
C LYS A 126 36.89 6.11 -20.40
N VAL A 127 36.41 6.33 -21.62
CA VAL A 127 34.97 6.42 -21.92
C VAL A 127 34.29 5.06 -21.76
N VAL A 128 34.91 3.96 -22.21
CA VAL A 128 34.39 2.59 -22.04
C VAL A 128 34.22 2.22 -20.57
N GLY A 129 35.25 2.43 -19.74
CA GLY A 129 35.16 2.14 -18.31
C GLY A 129 34.06 2.95 -17.62
N ARG A 130 33.90 4.24 -17.99
CA ARG A 130 32.80 5.05 -17.48
C ARG A 130 31.43 4.59 -17.99
N PHE A 131 31.32 4.20 -19.26
CA PHE A 131 30.08 3.69 -19.83
C PHE A 131 29.58 2.48 -19.04
N SER A 132 30.46 1.52 -18.76
CA SER A 132 30.12 0.34 -17.95
C SER A 132 29.56 0.74 -16.57
N ASN A 133 30.27 1.60 -15.84
CA ASN A 133 29.86 2.08 -14.52
C ASN A 133 28.53 2.85 -14.56
N SER A 134 28.36 3.76 -15.53
CA SER A 134 27.14 4.58 -15.66
C SER A 134 25.93 3.71 -16.00
N ASN A 135 26.10 2.72 -16.88
CA ASN A 135 25.06 1.78 -17.26
C ASN A 135 24.63 0.91 -16.07
N GLU A 136 25.59 0.36 -15.32
CA GLU A 136 25.29 -0.42 -14.12
C GLU A 136 24.57 0.41 -13.05
N ARG A 137 25.04 1.64 -12.80
CA ARG A 137 24.42 2.58 -11.86
C ARG A 137 22.98 2.92 -12.26
N LEU A 138 22.74 3.22 -13.53
CA LEU A 138 21.39 3.48 -14.05
C LEU A 138 20.50 2.24 -13.95
N ARG A 139 21.04 1.03 -14.20
CA ARG A 139 20.32 -0.24 -14.04
C ARG A 139 19.92 -0.48 -12.59
N ALA A 140 20.84 -0.28 -11.64
CA ALA A 140 20.57 -0.41 -10.22
C ALA A 140 19.51 0.60 -9.74
N THR A 141 19.61 1.84 -10.24
CA THR A 141 18.61 2.90 -9.99
C THR A 141 17.24 2.51 -10.54
N GLY A 142 17.20 1.94 -11.75
CA GLY A 142 15.97 1.43 -12.36
C GLY A 142 15.32 0.31 -11.55
N LYS A 143 16.10 -0.62 -10.97
CA LYS A 143 15.55 -1.66 -10.07
C LYS A 143 14.91 -1.06 -8.82
N LYS A 144 15.63 -0.15 -8.13
CA LYS A 144 15.10 0.56 -6.96
C LYS A 144 13.82 1.34 -7.28
N LEU A 145 13.73 1.92 -8.47
CA LEU A 145 12.53 2.61 -8.92
C LEU A 145 11.35 1.64 -9.07
N THR A 146 11.53 0.48 -9.69
CA THR A 146 10.45 -0.52 -9.82
C THR A 146 9.88 -0.92 -8.46
N ASP A 147 10.74 -1.15 -7.46
CA ASP A 147 10.30 -1.45 -6.10
C ASP A 147 9.53 -0.27 -5.47
N ALA A 148 10.00 0.97 -5.69
CA ALA A 148 9.31 2.17 -5.23
C ALA A 148 7.94 2.35 -5.92
N THR A 149 7.82 2.03 -7.21
CA THR A 149 6.55 2.05 -7.95
C THR A 149 5.53 1.12 -7.34
N GLN A 150 5.89 -0.15 -7.16
CA GLN A 150 4.98 -1.14 -6.59
C GLN A 150 4.55 -0.72 -5.19
N ASN A 151 5.50 -0.29 -4.35
CA ASN A 151 5.23 0.15 -2.99
C ASN A 151 4.29 1.37 -2.94
N ALA A 152 4.42 2.32 -3.86
CA ALA A 152 3.55 3.48 -3.93
C ALA A 152 2.11 3.10 -4.34
N VAL A 153 1.96 2.22 -5.34
CA VAL A 153 0.65 1.71 -5.78
C VAL A 153 -0.04 0.92 -4.67
N ASP A 154 0.70 0.05 -3.98
CA ASP A 154 0.19 -0.73 -2.85
C ASP A 154 -0.26 0.20 -1.71
N ALA A 155 0.52 1.24 -1.41
CA ALA A 155 0.18 2.21 -0.38
C ALA A 155 -1.10 2.98 -0.69
N VAL A 156 -1.36 3.35 -1.96
CA VAL A 156 -2.64 3.95 -2.37
C VAL A 156 -3.79 2.97 -2.15
N THR A 157 -3.62 1.71 -2.57
CA THR A 157 -4.67 0.68 -2.47
C THR A 157 -5.02 0.38 -1.02
N ILE A 158 -4.01 0.17 -0.17
CA ILE A 158 -4.18 -0.04 1.27
C ILE A 158 -4.83 1.21 1.90
N SER A 159 -4.33 2.40 1.57
CA SER A 159 -4.85 3.65 2.14
C SER A 159 -6.33 3.86 1.81
N LYS A 160 -6.75 3.61 0.56
CA LYS A 160 -8.15 3.71 0.15
C LYS A 160 -9.05 2.70 0.86
N ARG A 161 -8.56 1.47 1.05
CA ARG A 161 -9.30 0.44 1.81
C ARG A 161 -9.52 0.88 3.25
N VAL A 162 -8.45 1.28 3.94
CA VAL A 162 -8.54 1.76 5.33
C VAL A 162 -9.44 2.99 5.43
N GLN A 163 -9.39 3.90 4.45
CA GLN A 163 -10.30 5.06 4.41
C GLN A 163 -11.77 4.65 4.37
N ALA A 164 -12.11 3.64 3.57
CA ALA A 164 -13.47 3.10 3.52
C ALA A 164 -13.88 2.46 4.86
N GLU A 165 -13.00 1.66 5.46
CA GLU A 165 -13.24 1.04 6.77
C GLU A 165 -13.48 2.09 7.87
N VAL A 166 -12.69 3.16 7.88
CA VAL A 166 -12.82 4.25 8.87
C VAL A 166 -14.12 5.01 8.69
N LYS A 167 -14.57 5.25 7.45
CA LYS A 167 -15.86 5.89 7.19
C LYS A 167 -17.02 5.05 7.71
N ILE A 168 -17.00 3.74 7.43
CA ILE A 168 -18.01 2.81 7.94
C ILE A 168 -18.02 2.82 9.47
N ALA A 169 -16.85 2.79 10.11
CA ALA A 169 -16.77 2.86 11.57
C ALA A 169 -17.31 4.19 12.12
N ASP A 170 -16.95 5.34 11.52
CA ASP A 170 -17.44 6.66 11.93
C ASP A 170 -18.96 6.79 11.81
N GLU A 171 -19.54 6.28 10.71
CA GLU A 171 -20.99 6.25 10.49
C GLU A 171 -21.69 5.37 11.52
N LEU A 172 -21.20 4.15 11.74
CA LEU A 172 -21.75 3.22 12.73
C LEU A 172 -21.77 3.85 14.13
N ILE A 173 -20.66 4.45 14.55
CA ILE A 173 -20.53 5.11 15.85
C ILE A 173 -21.56 6.23 16.02
N LYS A 174 -21.71 7.09 15.00
CA LYS A 174 -22.66 8.20 15.02
C LYS A 174 -24.09 7.69 15.12
N GLU A 175 -24.42 6.68 14.33
CA GLU A 175 -25.75 6.09 14.29
C GLU A 175 -26.10 5.43 15.64
N VAL A 176 -25.20 4.61 16.19
CA VAL A 176 -25.38 4.01 17.52
C VAL A 176 -25.51 5.09 18.61
N GLY A 177 -24.66 6.13 18.58
CA GLY A 177 -24.70 7.22 19.55
C GLY A 177 -26.00 8.01 19.53
N LEU A 178 -26.51 8.35 18.35
CA LEU A 178 -27.82 8.99 18.16
C LEU A 178 -28.96 8.07 18.63
N TRP A 179 -28.88 6.80 18.26
CA TRP A 179 -29.90 5.82 18.60
C TRP A 179 -30.03 5.62 20.11
N LEU A 180 -28.91 5.49 20.82
CA LEU A 180 -28.90 5.34 22.29
C LEU A 180 -29.48 6.57 22.97
N ARG A 181 -29.12 7.77 22.49
CA ARG A 181 -29.66 9.04 23.02
C ARG A 181 -31.17 9.13 22.81
N GLY A 182 -31.66 8.80 21.62
CA GLY A 182 -33.09 8.84 21.29
C GLY A 182 -33.96 7.88 22.12
N ASN A 183 -33.38 6.79 22.62
CA ASN A 183 -34.08 5.81 23.46
C ASN A 183 -33.86 6.00 24.96
N ASN A 184 -33.28 7.14 25.40
CA ASN A 184 -32.97 7.46 26.79
C ASN A 184 -32.09 6.39 27.49
N LEU A 185 -31.15 5.80 26.75
CA LEU A 185 -30.21 4.81 27.27
C LEU A 185 -28.91 5.51 27.67
N ALA A 186 -28.64 5.56 28.98
CA ALA A 186 -27.54 6.33 29.55
C ALA A 186 -26.19 5.63 29.32
N LEU A 187 -25.54 5.87 28.17
CA LEU A 187 -24.16 5.42 27.89
C LEU A 187 -23.38 6.24 26.85
N VAL A 188 -23.86 7.45 26.52
CA VAL A 188 -23.25 8.37 25.54
C VAL A 188 -21.78 8.69 25.86
N HIS A 189 -21.38 8.64 27.13
CA HIS A 189 -20.02 9.00 27.57
C HIS A 189 -18.92 8.03 27.11
N LYS A 190 -19.18 6.71 27.01
CA LYS A 190 -18.18 5.74 26.49
C LYS A 190 -17.98 5.87 24.98
N LEU A 191 -19.02 6.25 24.26
CA LEU A 191 -18.92 6.58 22.84
C LEU A 191 -18.21 7.91 22.60
N SER A 192 -17.98 8.75 23.62
CA SER A 192 -17.28 10.03 23.45
C SER A 192 -15.81 9.89 23.02
N GLY A 193 -15.17 8.74 23.28
CA GLY A 193 -13.80 8.44 22.83
C GLY A 193 -13.66 8.23 21.31
N THR A 194 -14.76 8.30 20.57
CA THR A 194 -14.81 8.06 19.12
C THR A 194 -14.69 9.33 18.27
N HIS A 195 -14.63 10.52 18.90
CA HIS A 195 -14.29 11.77 18.20
C HIS A 195 -12.93 11.71 17.48
N ASP A 196 -12.08 10.75 17.82
CA ASP A 196 -10.81 10.51 17.14
C ASP A 196 -10.97 9.77 15.80
N VAL A 197 -12.11 9.13 15.50
CA VAL A 197 -12.34 8.45 14.20
C VAL A 197 -12.57 9.43 13.06
N ALA A 198 -13.29 10.54 13.31
CA ALA A 198 -13.43 11.61 12.33
C ALA A 198 -12.08 12.26 11.99
N LYS A 199 -11.22 12.48 13.00
CA LYS A 199 -9.83 12.93 12.79
C LYS A 199 -9.02 11.87 12.03
N ALA A 200 -9.22 10.59 12.33
CA ALA A 200 -8.57 9.49 11.64
C ALA A 200 -8.98 9.43 10.15
N SER A 201 -10.23 9.74 9.81
CA SER A 201 -10.71 9.85 8.42
C SER A 201 -9.99 10.96 7.63
N ASN A 202 -9.78 12.12 8.27
CA ASN A 202 -9.01 13.22 7.68
C ASN A 202 -7.52 12.85 7.51
N ALA A 203 -6.92 12.22 8.52
CA ALA A 203 -5.55 11.70 8.44
C ALA A 203 -5.42 10.67 7.30
N MET A 204 -6.41 9.81 7.12
CA MET A 204 -6.45 8.82 6.05
C MET A 204 -6.57 9.47 4.67
N SER A 205 -7.40 10.51 4.54
CA SER A 205 -7.52 11.28 3.30
C SER A 205 -6.18 11.93 2.92
N THR A 206 -5.46 12.47 3.90
CA THR A 206 -4.11 13.02 3.73
C THR A 206 -3.12 11.95 3.30
N SER A 207 -3.19 10.75 3.89
CA SER A 207 -2.35 9.61 3.53
C SER A 207 -2.64 9.08 2.13
N VAL A 208 -3.90 9.01 1.69
CA VAL A 208 -4.27 8.68 0.29
C VAL A 208 -3.68 9.70 -0.68
N CYS A 209 -3.77 11.00 -0.35
CA CYS A 209 -3.20 12.07 -1.16
C CYS A 209 -1.67 11.93 -1.26
N THR A 210 -1.00 11.68 -0.13
CA THR A 210 0.46 11.48 -0.05
C THR A 210 0.90 10.29 -0.89
N ALA A 211 0.23 9.14 -0.76
CA ALA A 211 0.53 7.95 -1.54
C ALA A 211 0.29 8.18 -3.05
N SER A 212 -0.77 8.92 -3.40
CA SER A 212 -1.10 9.23 -4.80
C SER A 212 -0.09 10.20 -5.42
N LYS A 213 0.39 11.18 -4.64
CA LYS A 213 1.49 12.07 -5.02
C LYS A 213 2.78 11.29 -5.25
N ALA A 214 3.08 10.30 -4.39
CA ALA A 214 4.22 9.41 -4.54
C ALA A 214 4.16 8.64 -5.88
N VAL A 215 2.98 8.11 -6.27
CA VAL A 215 2.78 7.46 -7.58
C VAL A 215 3.05 8.44 -8.74
N SER A 216 2.55 9.67 -8.66
CA SER A 216 2.80 10.69 -9.70
C SER A 216 4.29 10.98 -9.85
N ILE A 217 5.01 11.14 -8.73
CA ILE A 217 6.45 11.40 -8.74
C ILE A 217 7.21 10.22 -9.35
N VAL A 218 6.84 8.99 -9.00
CA VAL A 218 7.45 7.78 -9.57
C VAL A 218 7.26 7.72 -11.09
N ASN A 219 6.05 8.02 -11.59
CA ASN A 219 5.79 8.01 -13.03
C ASN A 219 6.67 9.04 -13.77
N GLU A 220 6.87 10.24 -13.20
CA GLU A 220 7.79 11.22 -13.76
C GLU A 220 9.25 10.73 -13.76
N ILE A 221 9.65 10.04 -12.69
CA ILE A 221 10.99 9.46 -12.57
C ILE A 221 11.18 8.34 -13.61
N GLU A 222 10.16 7.52 -13.84
CA GLU A 222 10.21 6.43 -14.82
C GLU A 222 10.44 6.94 -16.24
N GLN A 223 9.75 8.03 -16.63
CA GLN A 223 10.01 8.68 -17.91
C GLN A 223 11.45 9.19 -18.02
N LYS A 224 12.00 9.78 -16.94
CA LYS A 224 13.40 10.22 -16.92
C LYS A 224 14.38 9.06 -17.05
N VAL A 225 14.18 7.96 -16.31
CA VAL A 225 15.00 6.74 -16.45
C VAL A 225 14.95 6.22 -17.89
N LYS A 226 13.78 6.26 -18.54
CA LYS A 226 13.64 5.85 -19.95
C LYS A 226 14.49 6.73 -20.88
N THR A 227 14.42 8.05 -20.72
CA THR A 227 15.26 9.00 -21.49
C THR A 227 16.75 8.75 -21.27
N GLU A 228 17.19 8.56 -20.02
CA GLU A 228 18.61 8.28 -19.74
C GLU A 228 19.05 6.92 -20.32
N ARG A 229 18.17 5.91 -20.37
CA ARG A 229 18.46 4.62 -21.01
C ARG A 229 18.62 4.76 -22.53
N GLU A 230 17.86 5.64 -23.17
CA GLU A 230 18.04 5.95 -24.59
C GLU A 230 19.39 6.61 -24.86
N LEU A 231 19.84 7.51 -23.98
CA LEU A 231 21.18 8.10 -24.05
C LEU A 231 22.29 7.06 -23.86
N ILE A 232 22.13 6.12 -22.90
CA ILE A 232 23.06 4.99 -22.73
C ILE A 232 23.15 4.16 -24.02
N LYS A 233 22.02 3.82 -24.65
CA LYS A 233 22.01 3.07 -25.92
C LYS A 233 22.70 3.84 -27.06
N PHE A 234 22.53 5.15 -27.11
CA PHE A 234 23.25 5.99 -28.07
C PHE A 234 24.76 5.90 -27.85
N VAL A 235 25.22 6.04 -26.60
CA VAL A 235 26.65 5.90 -26.26
C VAL A 235 27.17 4.51 -26.60
N GLU A 236 26.43 3.46 -26.26
CA GLU A 236 26.74 2.06 -26.57
C GLU A 236 26.97 1.86 -28.08
N THR A 237 26.06 2.37 -28.91
CA THR A 237 26.16 2.27 -30.38
C THR A 237 27.42 2.96 -30.91
N GLN A 238 27.74 4.16 -30.40
CA GLN A 238 28.94 4.89 -30.82
C GLN A 238 30.22 4.17 -30.37
N LEU A 239 30.25 3.65 -29.14
CA LEU A 239 31.40 2.90 -28.62
C LEU A 239 31.59 1.57 -29.34
N ALA A 240 30.52 0.85 -29.68
CA ALA A 240 30.58 -0.41 -30.42
C ALA A 240 31.26 -0.24 -31.78
N SER A 241 30.98 0.87 -32.48
CA SER A 241 31.60 1.18 -33.77
C SER A 241 33.12 1.37 -33.67
N MET A 242 33.61 1.97 -32.56
CA MET A 242 35.03 2.16 -32.29
C MET A 242 35.69 0.89 -31.72
N SER A 243 34.97 0.12 -30.91
CA SER A 243 35.39 -1.18 -30.38
C SER A 243 35.72 -2.17 -31.49
N ALA A 244 34.93 -2.21 -32.57
CA ALA A 244 35.20 -3.08 -33.72
C ALA A 244 36.57 -2.83 -34.36
N VAL A 245 37.06 -1.59 -34.34
CA VAL A 245 38.39 -1.20 -34.86
C VAL A 245 39.51 -1.57 -33.89
N THR A 246 39.24 -1.54 -32.58
CA THR A 246 40.25 -1.77 -31.54
C THR A 246 40.27 -3.19 -31.01
N GLY A 247 39.39 -4.11 -31.45
CA GLY A 247 39.29 -5.47 -30.87
C GLY A 247 39.03 -5.52 -29.35
N ALA A 248 38.86 -4.37 -28.69
CA ALA A 248 38.52 -4.23 -27.29
C ALA A 248 37.00 -4.29 -27.16
N SER A 249 36.51 -5.05 -26.19
CA SER A 249 35.08 -5.19 -25.98
C SER A 249 34.54 -3.95 -25.29
N ILE A 250 33.35 -3.49 -25.69
CA ILE A 250 32.60 -2.48 -24.93
C ILE A 250 32.25 -2.96 -23.51
N ASN A 251 32.33 -4.28 -23.27
CA ASN A 251 32.13 -4.92 -21.98
C ASN A 251 33.42 -5.04 -21.15
N ASP A 252 34.57 -4.53 -21.62
CA ASP A 252 35.80 -4.47 -20.82
C ASP A 252 35.59 -3.42 -19.71
N VAL A 253 35.03 -3.85 -18.58
CA VAL A 253 34.58 -3.01 -17.46
C VAL A 253 35.71 -2.16 -16.88
N GLU A 254 36.94 -2.66 -16.92
CA GLU A 254 38.10 -2.01 -16.33
C GLU A 254 38.94 -1.27 -17.37
N PHE A 255 39.26 -0.02 -17.04
CA PHE A 255 40.15 0.83 -17.83
C PHE A 255 41.48 0.14 -18.16
N GLU A 256 42.03 -0.66 -17.23
CA GLU A 256 43.29 -1.38 -17.43
C GLU A 256 43.18 -2.53 -18.43
N VAL A 257 42.05 -3.25 -18.44
CA VAL A 257 41.78 -4.33 -19.41
C VAL A 257 41.66 -3.74 -20.82
N CYS A 258 40.93 -2.63 -20.98
CA CYS A 258 40.85 -1.96 -22.28
C CYS A 258 42.23 -1.39 -22.71
N THR A 259 42.95 -0.73 -21.78
CA THR A 259 44.25 -0.10 -22.10
C THR A 259 45.31 -1.14 -22.45
N SER A 260 45.33 -2.29 -21.79
CA SER A 260 46.25 -3.38 -22.10
C SER A 260 45.97 -4.00 -23.48
N ARG A 261 44.71 -4.16 -23.89
CA ARG A 261 44.34 -4.58 -25.25
C ARG A 261 44.77 -3.58 -26.31
N VAL A 262 44.49 -2.29 -26.10
CA VAL A 262 44.96 -1.22 -26.99
C VAL A 262 46.48 -1.22 -27.09
N SER A 263 47.19 -1.38 -25.96
CA SER A 263 48.65 -1.46 -25.96
C SER A 263 49.18 -2.70 -26.69
N ALA A 264 48.50 -3.84 -26.61
CA ALA A 264 48.88 -5.04 -27.35
C ALA A 264 48.76 -4.82 -28.86
N ILE A 265 47.72 -4.12 -29.30
CA ILE A 265 47.50 -3.76 -30.71
C ILE A 265 48.60 -2.86 -31.23
N LEU A 266 48.97 -1.83 -30.47
CA LEU A 266 50.08 -0.94 -30.84
C LEU A 266 51.44 -1.67 -30.95
N LYS A 267 51.58 -2.86 -30.34
CA LYS A 267 52.80 -3.67 -30.38
C LYS A 267 52.80 -4.77 -31.44
N LYS A 268 51.62 -5.26 -31.87
CA LYS A 268 51.49 -6.49 -32.65
C LYS A 268 50.75 -6.36 -33.98
N GLU A 269 49.92 -5.34 -34.16
CA GLU A 269 48.97 -5.27 -35.28
C GLU A 269 49.46 -4.43 -36.48
N SER A 270 48.75 -4.58 -37.61
CA SER A 270 49.05 -3.88 -38.86
C SER A 270 48.96 -2.35 -38.74
N SER A 271 49.74 -1.65 -39.58
CA SER A 271 49.74 -0.18 -39.65
C SER A 271 48.36 0.43 -39.99
N GLU A 272 47.46 -0.35 -40.59
CA GLU A 272 46.09 0.03 -40.91
C GLU A 272 45.22 0.17 -39.64
N VAL A 273 45.37 -0.75 -38.68
CA VAL A 273 44.64 -0.72 -37.41
C VAL A 273 45.11 0.45 -36.55
N ILE A 274 46.43 0.66 -36.45
CA ILE A 274 47.03 1.79 -35.73
C ILE A 274 46.54 3.12 -36.33
N ARG A 275 46.54 3.25 -37.67
CA ARG A 275 46.03 4.44 -38.36
C ARG A 275 44.54 4.65 -38.12
N SER A 276 43.74 3.59 -38.01
CA SER A 276 42.31 3.71 -37.73
C SER A 276 42.03 4.20 -36.31
N ILE A 277 42.79 3.72 -35.31
CA ILE A 277 42.72 4.23 -33.93
C ILE A 277 43.22 5.69 -33.85
N ALA A 278 44.29 6.03 -34.58
CA ALA A 278 44.78 7.41 -34.68
C ALA A 278 43.73 8.38 -35.24
N LYS A 279 42.78 7.88 -36.05
CA LYS A 279 41.68 8.65 -36.63
C LYS A 279 40.40 8.68 -35.79
N PHE A 280 40.42 8.14 -34.58
CA PHE A 280 39.28 8.25 -33.66
C PHE A 280 38.88 9.71 -33.45
N ASN A 281 37.58 9.95 -33.53
CA ASN A 281 37.03 11.28 -33.35
C ASN A 281 37.05 11.67 -31.87
N THR A 282 38.11 12.36 -31.45
CA THR A 282 38.31 12.80 -30.05
C THR A 282 37.23 13.77 -29.56
N THR A 283 36.67 14.59 -30.46
CA THR A 283 35.52 15.45 -30.16
C THR A 283 34.28 14.63 -29.79
N LEU A 284 34.03 13.55 -30.54
CA LEU A 284 32.94 12.62 -30.24
C LEU A 284 33.17 11.92 -28.89
N LEU A 285 34.37 11.38 -28.63
CA LEU A 285 34.70 10.75 -27.34
C LEU A 285 34.52 11.69 -26.16
N THR A 286 34.92 12.96 -26.31
CA THR A 286 34.73 13.99 -25.29
C THR A 286 33.25 14.24 -25.02
N ARG A 287 32.44 14.32 -26.09
CA ARG A 287 30.99 14.47 -26.00
C ARG A 287 30.34 13.27 -25.31
N LEU A 288 30.72 12.04 -25.68
CA LEU A 288 30.20 10.82 -25.06
C LEU A 288 30.52 10.79 -23.56
N ASN A 289 31.76 11.13 -23.17
CA ASN A 289 32.14 11.21 -21.77
C ASN A 289 31.33 12.26 -20.99
N ALA A 290 31.05 13.42 -21.61
CA ALA A 290 30.20 14.44 -21.01
C ALA A 290 28.73 13.95 -20.86
N THR A 291 28.20 13.25 -21.86
CA THR A 291 26.86 12.61 -21.78
C THR A 291 26.79 11.60 -20.65
N LEU A 292 27.82 10.75 -20.48
CA LEU A 292 27.89 9.80 -19.37
C LEU A 292 27.91 10.49 -18.00
N HIS A 293 28.64 11.59 -17.87
CA HIS A 293 28.61 12.41 -16.65
C HIS A 293 27.22 13.00 -16.36
N GLN A 294 26.48 13.42 -17.39
CA GLN A 294 25.12 13.89 -17.23
C GLN A 294 24.20 12.76 -16.75
N ILE A 295 24.33 11.56 -17.33
CA ILE A 295 23.58 10.37 -16.92
C ILE A 295 23.87 10.02 -15.47
N ASP A 296 25.14 10.04 -15.04
CA ASP A 296 25.53 9.82 -13.64
C ASP A 296 24.81 10.79 -12.69
N GLY A 297 24.87 12.10 -12.98
CA GLY A 297 24.22 13.11 -12.15
C GLY A 297 22.69 12.98 -12.12
N LYS A 298 22.08 12.55 -13.24
CA LYS A 298 20.64 12.27 -13.31
C LYS A 298 20.26 11.01 -12.56
N ALA A 299 21.05 9.94 -12.66
CA ALA A 299 20.87 8.71 -11.91
C ALA A 299 20.90 8.97 -10.39
N ASP A 300 21.81 9.83 -9.92
CA ASP A 300 21.87 10.24 -8.51
C ASP A 300 20.63 11.04 -8.08
N ALA A 301 20.23 12.03 -8.88
CA ALA A 301 19.02 12.80 -8.60
C ALA A 301 17.77 11.91 -8.57
N ILE A 302 17.70 10.91 -9.45
CA ILE A 302 16.64 9.90 -9.46
C ILE A 302 16.71 9.03 -8.20
N GLY A 303 17.90 8.58 -7.82
CA GLY A 303 18.12 7.81 -6.59
C GLY A 303 17.64 8.54 -5.35
N HIS A 304 17.98 9.82 -5.19
CA HIS A 304 17.50 10.66 -4.09
C HIS A 304 15.98 10.81 -4.09
N LYS A 305 15.37 11.11 -5.23
CA LYS A 305 13.90 11.23 -5.30
C LYS A 305 13.18 9.92 -5.01
N SER A 306 13.75 8.79 -5.40
CA SER A 306 13.20 7.46 -5.09
C SER A 306 13.23 7.17 -3.57
N LEU A 307 14.27 7.63 -2.87
CA LEU A 307 14.33 7.58 -1.41
C LEU A 307 13.24 8.47 -0.76
N ASP A 308 13.03 9.68 -1.27
CA ASP A 308 11.97 10.58 -0.79
C ASP A 308 10.58 9.96 -1.00
N VAL A 309 10.33 9.36 -2.16
CA VAL A 309 9.10 8.60 -2.45
C VAL A 309 8.94 7.46 -1.43
N SER A 310 10.00 6.69 -1.20
CA SER A 310 9.96 5.56 -0.26
C SER A 310 9.61 6.02 1.16
N LYS A 311 10.12 7.18 1.59
CA LYS A 311 9.76 7.81 2.86
C LYS A 311 8.28 8.20 2.92
N GLN A 312 7.76 8.88 1.89
CA GLN A 312 6.34 9.25 1.81
C GLN A 312 5.43 8.03 1.84
N VAL A 313 5.81 6.96 1.14
CA VAL A 313 5.09 5.69 1.16
C VAL A 313 5.09 5.06 2.55
N GLN A 314 6.22 5.08 3.25
CA GLN A 314 6.31 4.56 4.60
C GLN A 314 5.44 5.36 5.58
N GLU A 315 5.47 6.69 5.50
CA GLU A 315 4.61 7.57 6.30
C GLU A 315 3.12 7.29 6.06
N ALA A 316 2.72 7.12 4.78
CA ALA A 316 1.35 6.75 4.43
C ALA A 316 0.95 5.38 4.98
N LYS A 317 1.83 4.36 4.87
CA LYS A 317 1.60 3.02 5.43
C LYS A 317 1.45 3.06 6.96
N SER A 318 2.34 3.75 7.66
CA SER A 318 2.27 3.89 9.12
C SER A 318 1.02 4.66 9.57
N SER A 319 0.66 5.73 8.86
CA SER A 319 -0.60 6.44 9.10
C SER A 319 -1.81 5.53 8.91
N GLY A 320 -1.83 4.75 7.82
CA GLY A 320 -2.90 3.78 7.56
C GLY A 320 -3.04 2.71 8.65
N GLN A 321 -1.92 2.18 9.16
CA GLN A 321 -1.94 1.22 10.27
C GLN A 321 -2.51 1.81 11.57
N ASN A 322 -2.05 3.00 11.96
CA ASN A 322 -2.53 3.69 13.15
C ASN A 322 -4.03 3.99 13.06
N VAL A 323 -4.47 4.46 11.90
CA VAL A 323 -5.88 4.77 11.63
C VAL A 323 -6.74 3.49 11.62
N SER A 324 -6.27 2.40 11.03
CA SER A 324 -6.98 1.11 11.06
C SER A 324 -7.14 0.58 12.49
N LEU A 325 -6.11 0.71 13.34
CA LEU A 325 -6.19 0.36 14.75
C LEU A 325 -7.21 1.21 15.50
N LEU A 326 -7.26 2.52 15.22
CA LEU A 326 -8.26 3.42 15.79
C LEU A 326 -9.68 3.03 15.37
N ALA A 327 -9.91 2.75 14.08
CA ALA A 327 -11.22 2.30 13.59
C ALA A 327 -11.64 0.99 14.26
N LYS A 328 -10.76 -0.01 14.34
CA LYS A 328 -11.04 -1.28 15.02
C LYS A 328 -11.38 -1.08 16.51
N ARG A 329 -10.60 -0.26 17.22
CA ARG A 329 -10.87 0.06 18.63
C ARG A 329 -12.21 0.76 18.79
N ALA A 330 -12.56 1.65 17.88
CA ALA A 330 -13.81 2.38 17.95
C ALA A 330 -15.03 1.47 17.70
N THR A 331 -14.93 0.54 16.74
CA THR A 331 -15.95 -0.52 16.55
C THR A 331 -16.06 -1.43 17.78
N GLU A 332 -14.94 -1.78 18.42
CA GLU A 332 -14.96 -2.57 19.67
C GLU A 332 -15.64 -1.79 20.80
N ASN A 333 -15.37 -0.49 20.94
CA ASN A 333 -16.04 0.35 21.93
C ASN A 333 -17.56 0.43 21.70
N VAL A 334 -18.02 0.45 20.43
CA VAL A 334 -19.45 0.36 20.09
C VAL A 334 -20.03 -0.96 20.59
N ARG A 335 -19.33 -2.06 20.32
CA ARG A 335 -19.72 -3.39 20.80
C ARG A 335 -19.82 -3.44 22.33
N GLU A 336 -18.80 -2.97 23.05
CA GLU A 336 -18.82 -2.92 24.52
C GLU A 336 -19.99 -2.08 25.05
N ALA A 337 -20.27 -0.93 24.43
CA ALA A 337 -21.40 -0.09 24.82
C ALA A 337 -22.75 -0.81 24.65
N ILE A 338 -22.94 -1.55 23.56
CA ILE A 338 -24.17 -2.33 23.33
C ILE A 338 -24.34 -3.41 24.39
N ILE A 339 -23.26 -4.14 24.73
CA ILE A 339 -23.29 -5.17 25.77
C ILE A 339 -23.72 -4.57 27.11
N GLU A 340 -23.16 -3.43 27.47
CA GLU A 340 -23.44 -2.77 28.74
C GLU A 340 -24.90 -2.29 28.81
N VAL A 341 -25.39 -1.66 27.74
CA VAL A 341 -26.79 -1.23 27.65
C VAL A 341 -27.73 -2.43 27.75
N LEU A 342 -27.48 -3.49 26.99
CA LEU A 342 -28.34 -4.66 26.98
C LEU A 342 -28.32 -5.39 28.34
N SER A 343 -27.15 -5.51 28.97
CA SER A 343 -27.01 -6.06 30.32
C SER A 343 -27.80 -5.25 31.34
N GLY A 344 -27.75 -3.91 31.25
CA GLY A 344 -28.53 -3.01 32.11
C GLY A 344 -30.04 -3.16 31.92
N VAL A 345 -30.51 -3.30 30.67
CA VAL A 345 -31.94 -3.52 30.38
C VAL A 345 -32.41 -4.87 30.91
N VAL A 346 -31.65 -5.95 30.70
CA VAL A 346 -31.97 -7.29 31.22
C VAL A 346 -32.02 -7.29 32.75
N ALA A 347 -31.05 -6.65 33.42
CA ALA A 347 -31.05 -6.53 34.88
C ALA A 347 -32.31 -5.82 35.40
N LYS A 348 -32.74 -4.73 34.73
CA LYS A 348 -33.98 -4.03 35.07
C LYS A 348 -35.21 -4.91 34.86
N LEU A 349 -35.31 -5.61 33.73
CA LEU A 349 -36.41 -6.54 33.44
C LEU A 349 -36.51 -7.60 34.54
N CYS A 350 -35.38 -8.19 34.92
CA CYS A 350 -35.33 -9.19 35.97
C CYS A 350 -35.75 -8.66 37.33
N ALA A 351 -35.31 -7.45 37.72
CA ALA A 351 -35.77 -6.81 38.94
C ALA A 351 -37.29 -6.57 38.95
N VAL A 352 -37.87 -6.19 37.81
CA VAL A 352 -39.32 -6.00 37.65
C VAL A 352 -40.07 -7.33 37.80
N LEU A 353 -39.59 -8.40 37.17
CA LEU A 353 -40.18 -9.73 37.29
C LEU A 353 -40.09 -10.29 38.72
N SER A 354 -38.97 -10.09 39.42
CA SER A 354 -38.83 -10.47 40.83
C SER A 354 -39.82 -9.72 41.73
N LYS A 355 -40.10 -8.44 41.47
CA LYS A 355 -41.12 -7.68 42.20
C LYS A 355 -42.52 -8.22 41.95
N PHE A 356 -42.85 -8.57 40.72
CA PHE A 356 -44.14 -9.20 40.42
C PHE A 356 -44.30 -10.55 41.12
N ARG A 357 -43.24 -11.35 41.18
CA ARG A 357 -43.24 -12.60 41.94
C ARG A 357 -43.57 -12.34 43.42
N ALA A 358 -42.89 -11.39 44.05
CA ALA A 358 -43.15 -11.08 45.45
C ALA A 358 -44.61 -10.63 45.69
N LEU A 359 -45.16 -9.82 44.78
CA LEU A 359 -46.57 -9.42 44.83
C LEU A 359 -47.53 -10.60 44.61
N HIS A 360 -47.16 -11.57 43.79
CA HIS A 360 -47.94 -12.79 43.58
C HIS A 360 -47.92 -13.68 44.84
N ASP A 361 -46.75 -13.91 45.43
CA ASP A 361 -46.60 -14.67 46.67
C ASP A 361 -47.45 -14.02 47.81
N GLU A 362 -47.50 -12.68 47.86
CA GLU A 362 -48.35 -11.93 48.80
C GLU A 362 -49.85 -12.06 48.50
N ALA A 363 -50.25 -11.97 47.23
CA ALA A 363 -51.65 -12.13 46.81
C ALA A 363 -52.18 -13.55 47.10
N ASP A 364 -51.35 -14.57 46.94
CA ASP A 364 -51.69 -15.96 47.26
C ASP A 364 -51.91 -16.14 48.76
N ALA A 365 -51.07 -15.54 49.61
CA ALA A 365 -51.26 -15.55 51.06
C ALA A 365 -52.58 -14.90 51.46
N PHE A 366 -52.94 -13.75 50.88
CA PHE A 366 -54.25 -13.14 51.11
C PHE A 366 -55.42 -13.98 50.58
N SER A 367 -55.24 -14.69 49.47
CA SER A 367 -56.27 -15.57 48.90
C SER A 367 -56.53 -16.78 49.80
N VAL A 368 -55.48 -17.42 50.30
CA VAL A 368 -55.56 -18.51 51.28
C VAL A 368 -56.24 -18.03 52.56
N HIS A 369 -55.86 -16.86 53.05
CA HIS A 369 -56.45 -16.26 54.24
C HIS A 369 -57.95 -15.95 54.05
N ALA A 370 -58.33 -15.39 52.89
CA ALA A 370 -59.72 -15.11 52.56
C ALA A 370 -60.56 -16.40 52.46
N ALA A 371 -59.99 -17.47 51.92
CA ALA A 371 -60.64 -18.78 51.86
C ALA A 371 -60.86 -19.37 53.27
N HIS A 372 -59.86 -19.31 54.14
CA HIS A 372 -59.98 -19.76 55.53
C HIS A 372 -61.02 -18.95 56.32
N ALA A 373 -61.01 -17.62 56.17
CA ALA A 373 -62.00 -16.74 56.78
C ALA A 373 -63.42 -17.04 56.29
N GLN A 374 -63.59 -17.35 54.99
CA GLN A 374 -64.87 -17.77 54.43
C GLN A 374 -65.36 -19.09 55.04
N THR A 375 -64.48 -20.10 55.15
CA THR A 375 -64.81 -21.37 55.79
C THR A 375 -65.23 -21.16 57.25
N ASN A 376 -64.51 -20.32 58.00
CA ASN A 376 -64.87 -19.97 59.38
C ASN A 376 -66.26 -19.34 59.48
N ILE A 377 -66.61 -18.41 58.58
CA ILE A 377 -67.96 -17.83 58.54
C ILE A 377 -69.00 -18.93 58.34
N SER A 378 -68.80 -19.80 57.35
CA SER A 378 -69.73 -20.90 57.05
C SER A 378 -69.88 -21.86 58.23
N GLU A 379 -68.79 -22.26 58.88
CA GLU A 379 -68.84 -23.13 60.06
C GLU A 379 -69.58 -22.49 61.24
N TRP A 380 -69.32 -21.22 61.54
CA TRP A 380 -69.98 -20.52 62.63
C TRP A 380 -71.46 -20.26 62.36
N LEU A 381 -71.84 -19.95 61.12
CA LEU A 381 -73.25 -19.81 60.75
C LEU A 381 -74.03 -21.11 60.94
N VAL A 382 -73.44 -22.27 60.57
CA VAL A 382 -74.06 -23.58 60.83
C VAL A 382 -74.18 -23.84 62.33
N ARG A 383 -73.14 -23.54 63.13
CA ARG A 383 -73.18 -23.72 64.59
C ARG A 383 -74.25 -22.83 65.25
N VAL A 384 -74.35 -21.56 64.85
CA VAL A 384 -75.35 -20.62 65.38
C VAL A 384 -76.75 -21.06 64.98
N GLY A 385 -76.94 -21.47 63.72
CA GLY A 385 -78.23 -21.98 63.23
C GLY A 385 -78.71 -23.24 63.97
N ASN A 386 -77.80 -24.17 64.26
CA ASN A 386 -78.14 -25.37 65.05
C ASN A 386 -78.56 -25.01 66.49
N VAL A 387 -77.85 -24.09 67.15
CA VAL A 387 -78.18 -23.64 68.51
C VAL A 387 -79.51 -22.86 68.55
N ALA A 388 -79.79 -22.04 67.53
CA ALA A 388 -81.04 -21.30 67.44
C ALA A 388 -82.27 -22.23 67.24
N GLY A 389 -82.11 -23.35 66.53
CA GLY A 389 -83.16 -24.36 66.36
C GLY A 389 -83.49 -25.16 67.62
N GLU A 390 -82.60 -25.14 68.63
CA GLU A 390 -82.76 -25.85 69.90
C GLU A 390 -83.37 -24.98 71.03
N SER A 391 -83.60 -23.68 70.80
CA SER A 391 -84.04 -22.73 71.84
C SER A 391 -85.01 -21.66 71.32
N ASP A 392 -86.27 -21.68 71.76
CA ASP A 392 -87.35 -20.75 71.34
C ASP A 392 -87.06 -19.26 71.64
N GLY A 393 -86.09 -18.95 72.51
CA GLY A 393 -85.68 -17.58 72.85
C GLY A 393 -84.56 -16.97 71.98
N PHE A 394 -84.07 -17.70 70.96
CA PHE A 394 -82.86 -17.31 70.20
C PHE A 394 -83.11 -16.63 68.85
N ALA A 395 -84.35 -16.59 68.36
CA ALA A 395 -84.65 -16.14 67.00
C ALA A 395 -84.23 -14.68 66.72
N ASP A 396 -84.52 -13.74 67.64
CA ASP A 396 -84.14 -12.33 67.51
C ASP A 396 -82.62 -12.09 67.64
N LEU A 397 -81.92 -12.98 68.35
CA LEU A 397 -80.47 -12.90 68.57
C LEU A 397 -79.67 -13.50 67.41
N SER A 398 -80.23 -14.50 66.71
CA SER A 398 -79.66 -15.11 65.50
C SER A 398 -79.49 -14.09 64.39
N GLY A 399 -80.51 -13.26 64.14
CA GLY A 399 -80.48 -12.25 63.07
C GLY A 399 -79.34 -11.22 63.21
N SER A 400 -78.97 -10.86 64.45
CA SER A 400 -77.85 -9.92 64.69
C SER A 400 -76.47 -10.56 64.48
N VAL A 401 -76.30 -11.84 64.85
CA VAL A 401 -75.05 -12.60 64.60
C VAL A 401 -74.89 -12.91 63.11
N GLU A 402 -75.97 -13.32 62.44
CA GLU A 402 -76.02 -13.49 60.99
C GLU A 402 -75.71 -12.19 60.25
N GLY A 403 -76.24 -11.06 60.70
CA GLY A 403 -75.92 -9.73 60.16
C GLY A 403 -74.44 -9.35 60.30
N ALA A 404 -73.80 -9.71 61.41
CA ALA A 404 -72.37 -9.49 61.64
C ALA A 404 -71.50 -10.37 60.71
N PHE A 405 -71.82 -11.65 60.58
CA PHE A 405 -71.15 -12.55 59.64
C PHE A 405 -71.40 -12.18 58.17
N ALA A 406 -72.60 -11.70 57.82
CA ALA A 406 -72.89 -11.14 56.50
C ALA A 406 -72.04 -9.90 56.21
N THR A 407 -71.78 -9.07 57.22
CA THR A 407 -70.88 -7.91 57.11
C THR A 407 -69.43 -8.34 56.91
N ALA A 408 -68.95 -9.34 57.66
CA ALA A 408 -67.62 -9.94 57.46
C ALA A 408 -67.49 -10.54 56.04
N GLY A 409 -68.50 -11.27 55.58
CA GLY A 409 -68.57 -11.84 54.23
C GLY A 409 -68.50 -10.79 53.13
N LYS A 410 -69.23 -9.66 53.29
CA LYS A 410 -69.15 -8.52 52.35
C LYS A 410 -67.73 -7.93 52.29
N ARG A 411 -67.01 -7.85 53.42
CA ARG A 411 -65.62 -7.36 53.47
C ARG A 411 -64.65 -8.33 52.81
N LEU A 412 -64.81 -9.63 53.01
CA LEU A 412 -64.05 -10.66 52.31
C LEU A 412 -64.28 -10.61 50.79
N GLU A 413 -65.50 -10.33 50.35
CA GLU A 413 -65.81 -10.19 48.92
C GLU A 413 -65.16 -8.95 48.29
N VAL A 414 -64.97 -7.87 49.06
CA VAL A 414 -64.17 -6.72 48.63
C VAL A 414 -62.70 -7.11 48.51
N LEU A 415 -62.15 -7.86 49.48
CA LEU A 415 -60.78 -8.39 49.41
C LEU A 415 -60.58 -9.26 48.16
N LYS A 416 -61.46 -10.25 47.91
CA LYS A 416 -61.40 -11.11 46.71
C LYS A 416 -61.41 -10.30 45.41
N ARG A 417 -62.24 -9.25 45.32
CA ARG A 417 -62.25 -8.36 44.14
C ARG A 417 -60.95 -7.58 43.96
N VAL A 418 -60.32 -7.12 45.05
CA VAL A 418 -59.02 -6.43 44.97
C VAL A 418 -57.92 -7.39 44.54
N LEU A 419 -57.91 -8.62 45.07
CA LEU A 419 -56.95 -9.67 44.67
C LEU A 419 -57.12 -10.04 43.18
N HIS A 420 -58.35 -10.19 42.70
CA HIS A 420 -58.62 -10.44 41.28
C HIS A 420 -58.07 -9.33 40.38
N ARG A 421 -58.28 -8.05 40.74
CA ARG A 421 -57.74 -6.91 39.99
C ARG A 421 -56.21 -6.87 39.98
N ALA A 422 -55.56 -7.37 41.02
CA ALA A 422 -54.10 -7.46 41.06
C ALA A 422 -53.60 -8.59 40.16
N ASP A 423 -54.28 -9.74 40.16
CA ASP A 423 -53.99 -10.85 39.24
C ASP A 423 -54.23 -10.47 37.78
N GLU A 424 -55.21 -9.60 37.47
CA GLU A 424 -55.35 -9.03 36.12
C GLU A 424 -54.11 -8.24 35.67
N GLN A 425 -53.42 -7.53 36.58
CA GLN A 425 -52.18 -6.83 36.22
C GLN A 425 -51.08 -7.82 35.84
N ARG A 426 -51.02 -8.95 36.56
CA ARG A 426 -50.11 -10.05 36.27
C ARG A 426 -50.43 -10.70 34.92
N GLY A 427 -51.70 -11.01 34.64
CA GLY A 427 -52.14 -11.53 33.35
C GLY A 427 -51.76 -10.62 32.18
N LYS A 428 -51.84 -9.29 32.37
CA LYS A 428 -51.41 -8.32 31.37
C LYS A 428 -49.89 -8.32 31.14
N VAL A 429 -49.07 -8.51 32.17
CA VAL A 429 -47.60 -8.65 32.02
C VAL A 429 -47.25 -9.91 31.24
N VAL A 430 -47.90 -11.03 31.55
CA VAL A 430 -47.73 -12.28 30.80
C VAL A 430 -48.12 -12.10 29.35
N GLY A 431 -49.24 -11.41 29.08
CA GLY A 431 -49.69 -11.07 27.74
C GLY A 431 -48.70 -10.18 26.96
N GLU A 432 -48.13 -9.16 27.61
CA GLU A 432 -47.11 -8.30 26.99
C GLU A 432 -45.81 -9.05 26.68
N LEU A 433 -45.38 -9.96 27.55
CA LEU A 433 -44.24 -10.85 27.30
C LEU A 433 -44.52 -11.76 26.10
N ALA A 434 -45.69 -12.40 26.06
CA ALA A 434 -46.08 -13.28 24.96
C ALA A 434 -46.18 -12.53 23.62
N ALA A 435 -46.73 -11.31 23.63
CA ALA A 435 -46.79 -10.46 22.43
C ALA A 435 -45.40 -10.05 21.93
N SER A 436 -44.43 -9.86 22.83
CA SER A 436 -43.05 -9.52 22.48
C SER A 436 -42.28 -10.70 21.88
N VAL A 437 -42.66 -11.93 22.23
CA VAL A 437 -42.12 -13.16 21.59
C VAL A 437 -42.66 -13.32 20.16
N ALA A 438 -43.90 -12.91 19.87
CA ALA A 438 -44.57 -13.16 18.59
C ALA A 438 -44.06 -12.33 17.39
N VAL A 439 -43.00 -11.53 17.53
CA VAL A 439 -42.46 -10.69 16.45
C VAL A 439 -41.82 -11.56 15.37
N ARG A 440 -42.32 -11.45 14.12
CA ARG A 440 -41.92 -12.27 12.96
C ARG A 440 -40.44 -12.13 12.61
N GLU A 441 -39.79 -13.27 12.37
CA GLU A 441 -38.51 -13.36 11.68
C GLU A 441 -38.66 -12.85 10.23
N SER A 442 -38.30 -11.60 9.96
CA SER A 442 -38.09 -11.12 8.59
C SER A 442 -36.67 -10.59 8.46
N ASP A 443 -35.76 -11.46 7.99
CA ASP A 443 -34.65 -11.17 7.05
C ASP A 443 -33.50 -12.17 7.18
N LYS A 444 -32.91 -12.58 6.05
CA LYS A 444 -31.94 -13.69 5.94
C LYS A 444 -30.71 -13.62 6.86
N HIS A 445 -30.28 -12.42 7.28
CA HIS A 445 -29.20 -12.23 8.27
C HIS A 445 -29.72 -11.83 9.68
N GLY A 446 -30.96 -11.35 9.77
CA GLY A 446 -31.67 -11.09 11.03
C GLY A 446 -32.23 -12.34 11.71
N ILE A 447 -32.36 -13.46 10.98
CA ILE A 447 -32.88 -14.73 11.49
C ILE A 447 -32.12 -15.21 12.73
N GLN A 448 -30.79 -15.17 12.75
CA GLN A 448 -30.03 -15.76 13.86
C GLN A 448 -30.10 -14.90 15.14
N VAL A 449 -30.07 -13.58 14.98
CA VAL A 449 -30.20 -12.60 16.07
C VAL A 449 -31.61 -12.64 16.67
N ASN A 450 -32.61 -12.58 15.80
CA ASN A 450 -34.02 -12.67 16.21
C ASN A 450 -34.30 -14.03 16.85
N LYS A 451 -33.75 -15.13 16.34
CA LYS A 451 -33.93 -16.46 16.92
C LYS A 451 -33.31 -16.59 18.32
N THR A 452 -32.08 -16.12 18.53
CA THR A 452 -31.44 -16.15 19.85
C THR A 452 -32.22 -15.31 20.85
N LEU A 453 -32.64 -14.10 20.48
CA LEU A 453 -33.46 -13.23 21.33
C LEU A 453 -34.86 -13.79 21.58
N HIS A 454 -35.50 -14.34 20.55
CA HIS A 454 -36.80 -15.00 20.65
C HIS A 454 -36.72 -16.19 21.62
N ASN A 455 -35.64 -16.98 21.59
CA ASN A 455 -35.43 -18.07 22.54
C ASN A 455 -35.27 -17.57 23.98
N VAL A 456 -34.58 -16.46 24.19
CA VAL A 456 -34.48 -15.80 25.51
C VAL A 456 -35.85 -15.38 26.00
N PHE A 457 -36.61 -14.65 25.19
CA PHE A 457 -37.94 -14.18 25.54
C PHE A 457 -38.94 -15.32 25.75
N ALA A 458 -38.91 -16.35 24.90
CA ALA A 458 -39.78 -17.51 25.03
C ALA A 458 -39.49 -18.26 26.34
N ASN A 459 -38.22 -18.37 26.74
CA ASN A 459 -37.85 -19.00 28.01
C ASN A 459 -38.27 -18.15 29.22
N ILE A 460 -38.04 -16.83 29.20
CA ILE A 460 -38.55 -15.93 30.25
C ILE A 460 -40.07 -16.06 30.33
N THR A 461 -40.77 -15.95 29.20
CA THR A 461 -42.24 -16.02 29.11
C THR A 461 -42.76 -17.33 29.68
N SER A 462 -42.19 -18.46 29.26
CA SER A 462 -42.56 -19.80 29.76
C SER A 462 -42.44 -19.90 31.28
N ARG A 463 -41.34 -19.39 31.85
CA ARG A 463 -41.07 -19.43 33.30
C ARG A 463 -41.88 -18.42 34.10
N VAL A 464 -42.26 -17.30 33.49
CA VAL A 464 -43.14 -16.29 34.10
C VAL A 464 -44.59 -16.80 34.12
N SER A 465 -45.06 -17.41 33.02
CA SER A 465 -46.40 -17.98 32.91
C SER A 465 -46.66 -19.14 33.87
N ALA A 466 -45.63 -19.94 34.19
CA ALA A 466 -45.75 -21.12 35.06
C ALA A 466 -45.63 -20.83 36.58
N ASN A 467 -45.98 -19.61 37.05
CA ASN A 467 -45.87 -19.11 38.45
C ASN A 467 -44.68 -18.20 38.77
N PHE A 468 -44.24 -17.33 37.84
CA PHE A 468 -43.20 -16.34 38.12
C PHE A 468 -41.95 -16.98 38.79
N SER A 469 -41.48 -18.08 38.19
CA SER A 469 -40.40 -18.90 38.76
C SER A 469 -39.15 -18.06 39.12
N LYS A 470 -38.41 -18.46 40.17
CA LYS A 470 -37.17 -17.78 40.60
C LYS A 470 -36.13 -17.81 39.48
N ASP A 471 -36.23 -18.83 38.63
CA ASP A 471 -35.32 -19.05 37.52
C ASP A 471 -35.75 -18.36 36.23
N ALA A 472 -36.82 -17.55 36.24
CA ALA A 472 -37.26 -16.78 35.08
C ALA A 472 -36.16 -15.85 34.54
N CYS A 473 -35.22 -15.46 35.40
CA CYS A 473 -34.03 -14.69 35.07
C CYS A 473 -32.73 -15.43 35.42
N ASN A 474 -32.55 -16.63 34.86
CA ASN A 474 -31.28 -17.35 35.00
C ASN A 474 -30.13 -16.55 34.36
N ALA A 475 -29.18 -16.12 35.20
CA ALA A 475 -28.05 -15.29 34.80
C ALA A 475 -27.13 -15.94 33.75
N SER A 476 -26.96 -17.27 33.79
CA SER A 476 -26.12 -18.00 32.83
C SER A 476 -26.67 -17.92 31.40
N LEU A 477 -27.99 -18.07 31.26
CA LEU A 477 -28.66 -18.07 29.95
C LEU A 477 -28.73 -16.67 29.33
N MET A 478 -28.88 -15.65 30.18
CA MET A 478 -28.80 -14.24 29.77
C MET A 478 -27.38 -13.91 29.33
N SER A 479 -26.35 -14.33 30.06
CA SER A 479 -24.95 -14.08 29.72
C SER A 479 -24.54 -14.68 28.37
N GLU A 480 -25.01 -15.89 28.05
CA GLU A 480 -24.69 -16.57 26.79
C GLU A 480 -25.34 -15.88 25.58
N SER A 481 -26.58 -15.43 25.77
CA SER A 481 -27.33 -14.69 24.75
C SER A 481 -26.78 -13.27 24.54
N LEU A 482 -26.37 -12.59 25.62
CA LEU A 482 -25.63 -11.33 25.57
C LEU A 482 -24.32 -11.47 24.78
N LYS A 483 -23.61 -12.58 24.98
CA LYS A 483 -22.35 -12.87 24.27
C LYS A 483 -22.57 -13.09 22.76
N LEU A 484 -23.64 -13.79 22.37
CA LEU A 484 -24.03 -13.96 20.97
C LEU A 484 -24.36 -12.62 20.30
N LEU A 485 -25.05 -11.73 21.01
CA LEU A 485 -25.38 -10.41 20.50
C LEU A 485 -24.16 -9.48 20.41
N SER A 486 -23.19 -9.69 21.29
CA SER A 486 -21.93 -8.96 21.26
C SER A 486 -21.03 -9.30 20.09
N ASN A 487 -21.08 -10.54 19.57
CA ASN A 487 -20.16 -11.00 18.51
C ASN A 487 -20.46 -10.42 17.12
N MET A 488 -21.40 -9.47 17.03
CA MET A 488 -21.78 -8.87 15.76
C MET A 488 -20.83 -7.75 15.36
N THR A 489 -20.19 -7.94 14.20
CA THR A 489 -19.27 -6.97 13.61
C THR A 489 -19.86 -6.24 12.40
N ASP A 490 -20.99 -6.73 11.87
CA ASP A 490 -21.66 -6.17 10.70
C ASP A 490 -22.61 -5.02 11.11
N HIS A 491 -22.60 -3.92 10.34
CA HIS A 491 -23.38 -2.71 10.62
C HIS A 491 -24.88 -3.03 10.76
N HIS A 492 -25.44 -3.82 9.84
CA HIS A 492 -26.86 -4.17 9.85
C HIS A 492 -27.21 -5.02 11.07
N ALA A 493 -26.32 -5.95 11.43
CA ALA A 493 -26.50 -6.82 12.58
C ALA A 493 -26.46 -6.02 13.91
N VAL A 494 -25.55 -5.03 14.01
CA VAL A 494 -25.46 -4.10 15.14
C VAL A 494 -26.75 -3.26 15.27
N MET A 495 -27.23 -2.67 14.18
CA MET A 495 -28.42 -1.82 14.21
C MET A 495 -29.70 -2.61 14.56
N ASN A 496 -29.84 -3.84 14.05
CA ASN A 496 -30.94 -4.73 14.43
C ASN A 496 -30.92 -5.07 15.93
N SER A 497 -29.74 -5.34 16.48
CA SER A 497 -29.58 -5.64 17.91
C SER A 497 -30.04 -4.48 18.79
N LEU A 498 -29.72 -3.24 18.38
CA LEU A 498 -30.20 -2.05 19.07
C LEU A 498 -31.73 -1.96 19.03
N GLN A 499 -32.38 -2.18 17.89
CA GLN A 499 -33.85 -2.16 17.83
C GLN A 499 -34.49 -3.08 18.88
N VAL A 500 -33.92 -4.27 19.08
CA VAL A 500 -34.41 -5.21 20.11
C VAL A 500 -34.14 -4.69 21.52
N VAL A 501 -32.99 -4.06 21.78
CA VAL A 501 -32.70 -3.40 23.06
C VAL A 501 -33.74 -2.33 23.39
N ALA A 502 -34.21 -1.55 22.40
CA ALA A 502 -35.27 -0.56 22.63
C ALA A 502 -36.61 -1.21 22.94
N GLN A 503 -36.97 -2.27 22.22
CA GLN A 503 -38.20 -3.02 22.49
C GLN A 503 -38.18 -3.60 23.92
N LEU A 504 -37.06 -4.20 24.33
CA LEU A 504 -36.83 -4.68 25.70
C LEU A 504 -36.99 -3.58 26.74
N ASN A 505 -36.39 -2.41 26.50
CA ASN A 505 -36.46 -1.29 27.43
C ASN A 505 -37.90 -0.76 27.56
N ARG A 506 -38.64 -0.62 26.45
CA ARG A 506 -40.05 -0.21 26.47
C ARG A 506 -40.93 -1.20 27.21
N LEU A 507 -40.73 -2.50 26.96
CA LEU A 507 -41.43 -3.57 27.65
C LEU A 507 -41.17 -3.50 29.17
N THR A 508 -39.92 -3.31 29.55
CA THR A 508 -39.49 -3.21 30.96
C THR A 508 -40.15 -2.02 31.66
N GLU A 509 -40.20 -0.84 31.03
CA GLU A 509 -40.87 0.33 31.62
C GLU A 509 -42.41 0.14 31.69
N SER A 510 -43.04 -0.50 30.69
CA SER A 510 -44.47 -0.87 30.78
C SER A 510 -44.75 -1.78 31.98
N MET A 511 -43.95 -2.83 32.15
CA MET A 511 -44.12 -3.77 33.26
C MET A 511 -43.89 -3.10 34.61
N LYS A 512 -42.94 -2.17 34.72
CA LYS A 512 -42.69 -1.39 35.93
C LYS A 512 -43.91 -0.55 36.33
N GLU A 513 -44.61 0.06 35.37
CA GLU A 513 -45.87 0.75 35.63
C GLU A 513 -46.94 -0.22 36.18
N ARG A 514 -47.00 -1.43 35.62
CA ARG A 514 -47.91 -2.49 36.10
C ARG A 514 -47.55 -2.97 37.50
N VAL A 515 -46.26 -3.09 37.85
CA VAL A 515 -45.81 -3.41 39.23
C VAL A 515 -46.34 -2.38 40.21
N LEU A 516 -46.23 -1.09 39.89
CA LEU A 516 -46.71 -0.01 40.76
C LEU A 516 -48.22 -0.12 40.99
N LYS A 517 -48.99 -0.41 39.93
CA LYS A 517 -50.44 -0.64 40.02
C LYS A 517 -50.77 -1.85 40.92
N ALA A 518 -50.09 -2.98 40.70
CA ALA A 518 -50.29 -4.20 41.50
C ALA A 518 -49.91 -4.00 42.98
N HIS A 519 -48.80 -3.32 43.25
CA HIS A 519 -48.37 -2.98 44.61
C HIS A 519 -49.40 -2.08 45.33
N ASN A 520 -49.97 -1.10 44.64
CA ASN A 520 -51.03 -0.27 45.22
C ASN A 520 -52.29 -1.09 45.55
N LEU A 521 -52.65 -2.06 44.69
CA LEU A 521 -53.75 -2.99 44.96
C LEU A 521 -53.46 -3.90 46.16
N MET A 522 -52.22 -4.41 46.30
CA MET A 522 -51.84 -5.22 47.47
C MET A 522 -51.93 -4.43 48.78
N ARG A 523 -51.55 -3.14 48.78
CA ARG A 523 -51.74 -2.28 49.96
C ARG A 523 -53.22 -2.15 50.35
N VAL A 524 -54.11 -2.05 49.37
CA VAL A 524 -55.56 -2.03 49.61
C VAL A 524 -56.04 -3.40 50.12
N ALA A 525 -55.54 -4.50 49.56
CA ALA A 525 -55.85 -5.85 50.02
C ALA A 525 -55.48 -6.06 51.49
N ALA A 526 -54.30 -5.58 51.92
CA ALA A 526 -53.88 -5.64 53.31
C ALA A 526 -54.87 -4.93 54.25
N VAL A 527 -55.31 -3.72 53.89
CA VAL A 527 -56.31 -2.97 54.68
C VAL A 527 -57.66 -3.70 54.69
N CYS A 528 -58.13 -4.20 53.54
CA CYS A 528 -59.39 -4.94 53.46
C CYS A 528 -59.34 -6.24 54.25
N SER A 529 -58.20 -6.94 54.25
CA SER A 529 -57.97 -8.15 55.05
C SER A 529 -58.02 -7.86 56.54
N ALA A 530 -57.33 -6.82 57.01
CA ALA A 530 -57.37 -6.41 58.41
C ALA A 530 -58.80 -6.02 58.86
N GLN A 531 -59.54 -5.29 58.02
CA GLN A 531 -60.95 -4.95 58.29
C GLN A 531 -61.84 -6.19 58.32
N ALA A 532 -61.67 -7.12 57.37
CA ALA A 532 -62.43 -8.36 57.33
C ALA A 532 -62.17 -9.20 58.59
N ASN A 533 -60.92 -9.28 59.05
CA ASN A 533 -60.54 -9.97 60.28
C ASN A 533 -61.18 -9.34 61.51
N ALA A 534 -61.07 -8.02 61.67
CA ALA A 534 -61.66 -7.33 62.82
C ALA A 534 -63.18 -7.56 62.91
N VAL A 535 -63.89 -7.48 61.77
CA VAL A 535 -65.34 -7.74 61.73
C VAL A 535 -65.66 -9.23 61.95
N LEU A 536 -64.83 -10.13 61.44
CA LEU A 536 -65.00 -11.58 61.64
C LEU A 536 -64.77 -11.99 63.11
N GLU A 537 -63.70 -11.50 63.73
CA GLU A 537 -63.41 -11.75 65.14
C GLU A 537 -64.53 -11.23 66.04
N GLU A 538 -65.04 -10.05 65.74
CA GLU A 538 -66.17 -9.45 66.44
C GLU A 538 -67.47 -10.24 66.23
N ALA A 539 -67.74 -10.73 65.01
CA ALA A 539 -68.86 -11.63 64.74
C ALA A 539 -68.73 -12.96 65.50
N ILE A 540 -67.53 -13.54 65.58
CA ILE A 540 -67.24 -14.75 66.35
C ILE A 540 -67.40 -14.47 67.86
N ARG A 541 -66.94 -13.32 68.36
CA ARG A 541 -67.13 -12.90 69.76
C ARG A 541 -68.61 -12.81 70.09
N MET A 542 -69.40 -12.10 69.28
CA MET A 542 -70.86 -12.02 69.43
C MET A 542 -71.52 -13.40 69.37
N ALA A 543 -71.10 -14.26 68.45
CA ALA A 543 -71.61 -15.62 68.35
C ALA A 543 -71.28 -16.44 69.61
N ARG A 544 -70.09 -16.29 70.19
CA ARG A 544 -69.67 -16.99 71.42
C ARG A 544 -70.42 -16.48 72.66
N GLU A 545 -70.53 -15.17 72.83
CA GLU A 545 -71.29 -14.56 73.92
C GLU A 545 -72.76 -14.95 73.86
N ARG A 546 -73.33 -15.00 72.65
CA ARG A 546 -74.75 -15.28 72.47
C ARG A 546 -75.07 -16.75 72.46
N SER A 547 -74.23 -17.63 71.90
CA SER A 547 -74.44 -19.10 71.85
C SER A 547 -74.48 -19.82 73.21
N GLY A 548 -74.35 -19.10 74.32
CA GLY A 548 -74.89 -19.52 75.61
C GLY A 548 -74.59 -20.97 75.99
N LYS A 549 -73.33 -21.42 75.94
CA LYS A 549 -72.97 -22.50 76.86
C LYS A 549 -72.97 -21.89 78.26
N PRO A 550 -73.74 -22.42 79.21
CA PRO A 550 -73.85 -21.82 80.52
C PRO A 550 -72.45 -21.82 81.15
N GLN A 551 -72.06 -20.71 81.76
CA GLN A 551 -71.17 -20.77 82.91
C GLN A 551 -71.92 -21.57 84.00
N CYS A 552 -71.85 -22.91 83.90
CA CYS A 552 -72.54 -23.91 84.72
C CYS A 552 -74.07 -23.84 84.69
N SER A 553 -74.75 -24.96 84.42
CA SER A 553 -76.21 -25.04 84.64
C SER A 553 -76.51 -24.74 86.11
N ALA A 554 -77.69 -24.20 86.42
CA ALA A 554 -78.10 -23.97 87.82
C ALA A 554 -77.95 -25.24 88.68
N LEU A 555 -78.10 -26.41 88.07
CA LEU A 555 -77.86 -27.72 88.67
C LEU A 555 -76.40 -27.92 89.11
N TYR A 556 -75.42 -27.44 88.33
CA TYR A 556 -73.99 -27.56 88.63
C TYR A 556 -73.56 -26.57 89.73
N ARG A 557 -74.15 -25.37 89.79
CA ARG A 557 -73.99 -24.44 90.95
C ARG A 557 -74.62 -25.00 92.22
N GLN A 558 -75.78 -25.66 92.10
CA GLN A 558 -76.42 -26.35 93.23
C GLN A 558 -75.61 -27.57 93.69
N LEU A 559 -75.02 -28.35 92.79
CA LEU A 559 -74.14 -29.48 93.12
C LEU A 559 -72.85 -29.03 93.80
N LEU A 560 -72.19 -27.97 93.32
CA LEU A 560 -71.00 -27.42 93.98
C LEU A 560 -71.32 -26.84 95.36
N SER A 561 -72.45 -26.16 95.50
CA SER A 561 -72.92 -25.65 96.80
C SER A 561 -73.32 -26.77 97.77
N ALA A 562 -73.89 -27.88 97.26
CA ALA A 562 -74.24 -29.05 98.05
C ALA A 562 -73.01 -29.91 98.44
N LEU A 563 -71.93 -29.85 97.66
CA LEU A 563 -70.65 -30.51 97.95
C LEU A 563 -69.71 -29.68 98.82
N GLY A 564 -70.14 -28.50 99.29
CA GLY A 564 -69.37 -27.66 100.22
C GLY A 564 -68.07 -27.09 99.65
N LEU A 565 -67.88 -27.17 98.34
CA LEU A 565 -66.71 -26.62 97.67
C LEU A 565 -67.05 -25.23 97.15
N HIS A 566 -66.57 -24.22 97.86
CA HIS A 566 -66.56 -22.85 97.37
C HIS A 566 -65.50 -22.68 96.27
N TRP A 567 -65.82 -21.81 95.32
CA TRP A 567 -64.84 -21.20 94.42
C TRP A 567 -64.18 -20.02 95.12
#